data_AF-W1S8U6-F1
#
_entry.id   AF-W1S8U6-F1
#
_cell.length_a   1.000
_cell.length_b   1.000
_cell.length_c   1.000
_cell.angle_alpha   90.00
_cell.angle_beta   90.00
_cell.angle_gamma   90.00
#
_symmetry.space_group_name_H-M   'P 1'
#
loop_
_entity.id
_entity.type
_entity.pdbx_description
1 polymer ?
#
loop_
_entity_poly.entity_id
_entity_poly.type
_entity_poly.pdbx_seq_one_letter_code
_entity_poly.pdbx_strand_id
1 'polypeptide(L)' 'MKATIFRAFVLLVPAFLVACQPPARGKDYLKAHPQELAEVLKACADGTHRDAQECSNAESVKTLNQKLRSLSPAH' A
#
# COMPACT_ATOMS: atom_id res chain seq x y z
N MET A 1 -5.85 0.32 62.63
CA MET A 1 -4.93 0.46 61.48
C MET A 1 -5.66 0.00 60.24
N LYS A 2 -5.96 0.88 59.28
CA LYS A 2 -6.49 0.48 57.96
C LYS A 2 -5.73 1.26 56.90
N ALA A 3 -4.78 0.57 56.28
CA ALA A 3 -3.88 1.11 55.28
C ALA A 3 -4.63 1.34 53.96
N THR A 4 -4.63 2.60 53.56
CA THR A 4 -4.24 3.12 52.25
C THR A 4 -4.73 2.39 50.99
N ILE A 5 -5.61 3.10 50.27
CA ILE A 5 -5.92 2.99 48.85
C ILE A 5 -4.63 2.88 48.03
N PHE A 6 -4.45 1.81 47.26
CA PHE A 6 -3.55 1.78 46.12
C PHE A 6 -4.32 1.38 44.87
N ARG A 7 -4.78 2.41 44.14
CA ARG A 7 -5.26 2.32 42.75
C ARG A 7 -4.08 1.89 41.88
N ALA A 8 -3.99 0.61 41.54
CA ALA A 8 -3.10 0.15 40.47
C ALA A 8 -3.80 0.37 39.11
N PHE A 9 -3.73 1.61 38.61
CA PHE A 9 -3.99 1.90 37.19
C PHE A 9 -2.76 1.46 36.38
N VAL A 10 -2.74 0.20 35.96
CA VAL A 10 -1.74 -0.25 34.97
C VAL A 10 -2.33 0.04 33.58
N LEU A 11 -1.85 1.14 33.00
CA LEU A 11 -2.03 1.53 31.60
C LEU A 11 -1.52 0.40 30.68
N LEU A 12 -2.43 -0.42 30.18
CA LEU A 12 -2.22 -1.28 29.02
C LEU A 12 -2.87 -0.58 27.82
N VAL A 13 -2.14 0.36 27.21
CA VAL A 13 -2.48 0.87 25.88
C VAL A 13 -1.58 0.13 24.89
N PRO A 14 -2.04 -0.95 24.23
CA PRO A 14 -1.34 -1.42 23.05
C PRO A 14 -1.50 -0.33 21.98
N ALA A 15 -0.36 0.18 21.53
CA ALA A 15 -0.25 1.16 20.47
C ALA A 15 -0.76 0.57 19.13
N PHE A 16 -2.07 0.58 18.93
CA PHE A 16 -2.64 0.53 17.59
C PHE A 16 -2.46 1.91 16.95
N LEU A 17 -1.21 2.21 16.57
CA LEU A 17 -0.92 3.22 15.55
C LEU A 17 -1.39 2.64 14.21
N VAL A 18 -2.70 2.61 14.01
CA VAL A 18 -3.29 2.46 12.68
C VAL A 18 -2.92 3.75 11.95
N ALA A 19 -1.75 3.77 11.32
CA ALA A 19 -1.41 4.85 10.41
C ALA A 19 -2.51 4.86 9.36
N CYS A 20 -3.28 5.95 9.29
CA CYS A 20 -4.17 6.21 8.18
C CYS A 20 -3.31 6.28 6.92
N GLN A 21 -3.10 5.13 6.27
CA GLN A 21 -2.47 5.11 4.97
C GLN A 21 -3.47 5.74 3.99
N PRO A 22 -2.99 6.58 3.05
CA PRO A 22 -3.84 7.04 1.98
C PRO A 22 -4.48 5.82 1.27
N PRO A 23 -5.68 5.97 0.72
CA PRO A 23 -6.33 4.87 0.02
C PRO A 23 -5.46 4.37 -1.14
N ALA A 24 -5.47 3.06 -1.36
CA ALA A 24 -4.78 2.42 -2.47
C ALA A 24 -5.09 3.13 -3.79
N ARG A 25 -4.06 3.51 -4.55
CA ARG A 25 -4.25 4.07 -5.89
C ARG A 25 -4.88 3.04 -6.82
N GLY A 26 -5.90 3.47 -7.54
CA GLY A 26 -6.63 2.64 -8.50
C GLY A 26 -5.87 2.43 -9.82
N LYS A 27 -6.30 1.42 -10.59
CA LYS A 27 -5.72 1.10 -11.91
C LYS A 27 -5.77 2.28 -12.88
N ASP A 28 -6.88 3.01 -12.94
CA ASP A 28 -7.04 4.14 -13.87
C ASP A 28 -6.11 5.30 -13.53
N TYR A 29 -5.93 5.57 -12.24
CA TYR A 29 -4.95 6.55 -11.76
C TYR A 29 -3.54 6.15 -12.18
N LEU A 30 -3.11 4.93 -11.85
CA LEU A 30 -1.76 4.44 -12.17
C LEU A 30 -1.52 4.37 -13.68
N LYS A 31 -2.54 4.08 -14.48
CA LYS A 31 -2.45 4.11 -15.95
C LYS A 31 -2.19 5.53 -16.48
N ALA A 32 -2.80 6.54 -15.87
CA ALA A 32 -2.59 7.95 -16.23
C ALA A 32 -1.25 8.52 -15.71
N HIS A 33 -0.61 7.85 -14.74
CA HIS A 33 0.59 8.32 -14.04
C HIS A 33 1.72 7.28 -14.17
N PRO A 34 2.38 7.17 -15.34
CA PRO A 34 3.33 6.08 -15.62
C PRO A 34 4.59 6.12 -14.75
N GLN A 35 4.98 7.31 -14.27
CA GLN A 35 6.10 7.48 -13.35
C GLN A 35 5.76 6.88 -11.97
N GLU A 36 4.61 7.25 -11.42
CA GLU A 36 4.12 6.69 -10.16
C GLU A 36 3.88 5.18 -10.26
N LEU A 37 3.36 4.69 -11.38
CA LEU A 37 3.24 3.26 -11.64
C LEU A 37 4.60 2.55 -11.51
N ALA A 38 5.65 3.10 -12.11
CA ALA A 38 6.99 2.50 -12.05
C ALA A 38 7.55 2.51 -10.61
N GLU A 39 7.33 3.60 -9.87
CA GLU A 39 7.72 3.70 -8.47
C GLU A 39 7.01 2.68 -7.58
N VAL A 40 5.68 2.52 -7.75
CA VAL A 40 4.90 1.51 -7.03
C VAL A 40 5.39 0.11 -7.34
N LEU A 41 5.55 -0.23 -8.63
CA LEU A 41 6.04 -1.54 -9.04
C LEU A 41 7.40 -1.86 -8.42
N LYS A 42 8.32 -0.89 -8.42
CA LYS A 42 9.62 -1.04 -7.78
C LYS A 42 9.49 -1.27 -6.28
N ALA A 43 8.75 -0.40 -5.58
CA ALA A 43 8.59 -0.50 -4.13
C ALA A 43 7.86 -1.78 -3.70
N CYS A 44 6.94 -2.29 -4.53
CA CYS A 44 6.29 -3.58 -4.33
C CYS A 44 7.29 -4.75 -4.50
N ALA A 45 8.15 -4.70 -5.52
CA ALA A 45 9.18 -5.73 -5.74
C ALA A 45 10.25 -5.71 -4.63
N ASP A 46 10.60 -4.53 -4.14
CA ASP A 46 11.58 -4.33 -3.05
C ASP A 46 10.98 -4.60 -1.66
N GLY A 47 9.66 -4.86 -1.57
CA GLY A 47 8.95 -5.13 -0.32
C GLY A 47 8.74 -3.91 0.60
N THR A 48 9.04 -2.70 0.10
CA THR A 48 8.91 -1.44 0.85
C THR A 48 7.51 -0.83 0.73
N HIS A 49 6.72 -1.24 -0.26
CA HIS A 49 5.30 -0.89 -0.38
C HIS A 49 4.44 -2.02 0.20
N ARG A 50 3.61 -1.70 1.20
CA ARG A 50 2.86 -2.70 2.00
C ARG A 50 1.38 -2.82 1.63
N ASP A 51 0.88 -1.96 0.75
CA ASP A 51 -0.49 -2.04 0.27
C ASP A 51 -0.59 -3.12 -0.83
N ALA A 52 -1.09 -4.30 -0.43
CA ALA A 52 -1.24 -5.43 -1.34
C ALA A 52 -2.23 -5.15 -2.49
N GLN A 53 -3.25 -4.33 -2.24
CA GLN A 53 -4.23 -3.98 -3.27
C GLN A 53 -3.61 -3.06 -4.31
N GLU A 54 -2.83 -2.08 -3.90
CA GLU A 54 -2.13 -1.17 -4.80
C GLU A 54 -1.06 -1.90 -5.64
N CYS A 55 -0.30 -2.83 -5.02
CA CYS A 55 0.63 -3.68 -5.77
C CYS A 55 -0.08 -4.53 -6.85
N SER A 56 -1.25 -5.10 -6.51
CA SER A 56 -2.06 -5.85 -7.46
C SER A 56 -2.59 -4.98 -8.61
N ASN A 57 -3.04 -3.75 -8.30
CA ASN A 57 -3.45 -2.77 -9.31
C ASN A 57 -2.28 -2.42 -10.25
N ALA A 58 -1.09 -2.16 -9.71
CA ALA A 58 0.10 -1.81 -10.48
C ALA A 58 0.52 -2.93 -11.44
N GLU A 59 0.59 -4.17 -10.97
CA GLU A 59 0.92 -5.33 -11.82
C GLU A 59 -0.14 -5.59 -12.90
N SER A 60 -1.42 -5.34 -12.59
CA SER A 60 -2.50 -5.41 -13.59
C SER A 60 -2.28 -4.42 -14.74
N VAL A 61 -1.89 -3.17 -14.42
CA VAL A 61 -1.60 -2.14 -15.43
C VAL A 61 -0.35 -2.50 -16.23
N LYS A 62 0.72 -2.99 -15.59
CA LYS A 62 1.93 -3.48 -16.27
C LYS A 62 1.61 -4.59 -17.27
N THR A 63 0.84 -5.59 -16.86
CA THR A 63 0.42 -6.71 -17.70
C THR A 63 -0.41 -6.23 -18.90
N LEU A 64 -1.36 -5.32 -18.66
CA LEU A 64 -2.16 -4.72 -19.73
C LEU A 64 -1.28 -3.97 -20.74
N ASN A 65 -0.33 -3.16 -20.27
CA ASN A 65 0.57 -2.40 -21.13
C ASN A 65 1.47 -3.31 -21.97
N GLN A 66 1.98 -4.41 -21.40
CA GLN A 66 2.75 -5.41 -22.14
C GLN A 66 1.89 -6.06 -23.23
N LYS A 67 0.65 -6.44 -22.90
CA LYS A 67 -0.29 -7.01 -23.86
C LYS A 67 -0.60 -6.04 -25.00
N LEU A 68 -0.87 -4.77 -24.69
CA LEU A 68 -1.14 -3.75 -25.72
C LEU A 68 0.06 -3.55 -26.65
N ARG A 69 1.30 -3.55 -26.13
CA ARG A 69 2.49 -3.50 -26.98
C ARG A 69 2.61 -4.72 -27.89
N SER A 70 2.34 -5.92 -27.37
CA SER A 70 2.38 -7.15 -28.18
C SER A 70 1.33 -7.20 -29.29
N LEU A 71 0.24 -6.44 -29.13
CA LEU A 71 -0.85 -6.36 -30.11
C LEU A 71 -0.67 -5.18 -31.09
N SER A 72 0.29 -4.29 -30.84
CA SER A 72 0.53 -3.15 -31.70
C SER A 72 1.32 -3.60 -32.93
N PRO A 73 0.81 -3.41 -34.16
CA PRO A 73 1.57 -3.75 -35.35
C PRO A 73 2.83 -2.88 -35.41
N ALA A 74 3.98 -3.50 -35.64
CA ALA A 74 5.23 -2.79 -35.91
C ALA A 74 4.99 -1.85 -37.11
N HIS A 75 5.02 -0.54 -36.86
CA HIS A 75 5.00 0.48 -37.91
C HIS A 75 6.41 0.64 -38.48
#